data_AF-A0A7K4G3E3-F1
#
_entry.id   AF-A0A7K4G3E3-F1
#
_cell.length_a   1.000
_cell.length_b   1.000
_cell.length_c   1.000
_cell.angle_alpha   90.00
_cell.angle_beta   90.00
_cell.angle_gamma   90.00
#
_symmetry.space_group_name_H-M   'P 1'
#
loop_
_entity.id
_entity.type
_entity.pdbx_description
1 polymer ?
#
loop_
_entity_poly.entity_id
_entity_poly.type
_entity_poly.pdbx_seq_one_letter_code
_entity_poly.pdbx_strand_id
1 'polypeptide(L)'
;MIEWVFLGVLFGALSSVIHYNVLLEFVKSFSAAGLIAIGASFSGVFFQSLLLDSKIFKTLFYSFALSLLFTPIHFFLAPLMKDLLQPYFFIALAIIVALILVSRKSFSFALLFFCSGVFGKIVFDSSLKNPLIALFTGFFALPFLLMNQKEEPTDFDFPSIIAGVVLASFSPLFPAMTPSFLASIIALFSGSFFSSALSALLSKNYFDLIAVYSLNATRSMPAVLVSSSNLTLMQTISASIAAFGLGFLFFYQLKDVIRFNFSLVVSLFLAALVFYYDGFYGLIVCGTALSWASVIVFSKQPLSAASGCLIVPSLFFALF
;
A
#
# COMPACT_ATOMS: atom_id res chain seq x y z
N MET A 1 4.60 -28.52 19.94
CA MET A 1 5.98 -29.09 19.92
C MET A 1 6.27 -29.82 18.61
N ILE A 2 5.32 -30.59 18.05
CA ILE A 2 5.45 -31.28 16.76
C ILE A 2 5.57 -30.30 15.56
N GLU A 3 4.95 -29.13 15.63
CA GLU A 3 5.01 -28.09 14.58
C GLU A 3 6.40 -27.44 14.42
N TRP A 4 7.16 -27.30 15.51
CA TRP A 4 8.54 -26.77 15.48
C TRP A 4 9.53 -27.78 14.90
N VAL A 5 9.27 -29.08 15.10
CA VAL A 5 10.07 -30.15 14.50
C VAL A 5 9.81 -30.22 12.99
N PHE A 6 8.56 -29.99 12.55
CA PHE A 6 8.23 -29.98 11.12
C PHE A 6 8.83 -28.78 10.39
N LEU A 7 8.81 -27.58 10.99
CA LEU A 7 9.51 -26.38 10.48
C LEU A 7 11.03 -26.57 10.45
N GLY A 8 11.61 -27.20 11.48
CA GLY A 8 13.03 -27.54 11.52
C GLY A 8 13.45 -28.55 10.45
N VAL A 9 12.61 -29.54 10.15
CA VAL A 9 12.86 -30.55 9.09
C VAL A 9 12.66 -29.94 7.70
N LEU A 10 11.70 -29.03 7.50
CA LEU A 10 11.48 -28.36 6.22
C LEU A 10 12.60 -27.37 5.88
N PHE A 11 13.08 -26.59 6.87
CA PHE A 11 14.26 -25.74 6.72
C PHE A 11 15.55 -26.57 6.57
N GLY A 12 15.65 -27.70 7.28
CA GLY A 12 16.76 -28.65 7.15
C GLY A 12 16.84 -29.28 5.76
N ALA A 13 15.71 -29.68 5.19
CA ALA A 13 15.62 -30.28 3.86
C ALA A 13 15.83 -29.28 2.71
N LEU A 14 15.48 -28.00 2.90
CA LEU A 14 15.79 -26.93 1.94
C LEU A 14 17.25 -26.48 2.00
N SER A 15 17.92 -26.64 3.15
CA SER A 15 19.33 -26.30 3.33
C SER A 15 20.32 -27.29 2.67
N SER A 16 19.89 -28.52 2.38
CA SER A 16 20.76 -29.57 1.83
C SER A 16 20.87 -29.57 0.29
N VAL A 17 20.07 -28.77 -0.41
CA VAL A 17 19.98 -28.76 -1.89
C VAL A 17 20.44 -27.43 -2.51
N ILE A 18 20.66 -26.39 -1.72
CA ILE A 18 20.94 -25.03 -2.22
C ILE A 18 22.28 -24.56 -1.66
N HIS A 19 23.22 -24.20 -2.54
CA HIS A 19 24.52 -23.63 -2.16
C HIS A 19 24.34 -22.49 -1.13
N TYR A 20 25.13 -22.51 -0.07
CA TYR A 20 25.06 -21.57 1.05
C TYR A 20 25.04 -20.08 0.62
N ASN A 21 25.71 -19.74 -0.49
CA ASN A 21 25.66 -18.39 -1.07
C ASN A 21 24.31 -18.05 -1.72
N VAL A 22 23.66 -19.02 -2.37
CA VAL A 22 22.29 -18.87 -2.89
C VAL A 22 21.30 -18.82 -1.73
N LEU A 23 21.52 -19.55 -0.64
CA LEU A 23 20.68 -19.45 0.57
C LEU A 23 20.84 -18.09 1.26
N LEU A 24 22.04 -17.51 1.29
CA LEU A 24 22.31 -16.17 1.85
C LEU A 24 21.76 -15.06 0.96
N GLU A 25 21.89 -15.15 -0.36
CA GLU A 25 21.23 -14.25 -1.31
C GLU A 25 19.73 -14.44 -1.31
N PHE A 26 19.24 -15.66 -1.14
CA PHE A 26 17.82 -15.96 -0.98
C PHE A 26 17.32 -15.40 0.34
N VAL A 27 18.03 -15.55 1.46
CA VAL A 27 17.66 -14.97 2.77
C VAL A 27 17.77 -13.45 2.77
N LYS A 28 18.73 -12.85 2.06
CA LYS A 28 18.78 -11.39 1.85
C LYS A 28 17.63 -10.93 0.94
N SER A 29 17.38 -11.66 -0.15
CA SER A 29 16.22 -11.46 -1.03
C SER A 29 14.91 -11.77 -0.35
N PHE A 30 14.87 -12.59 0.71
CA PHE A 30 13.72 -12.95 1.53
C PHE A 30 13.59 -12.01 2.73
N SER A 31 14.66 -11.34 3.17
CA SER A 31 14.59 -10.23 4.10
C SER A 31 14.07 -8.99 3.38
N ALA A 32 14.47 -8.77 2.12
CA ALA A 32 13.96 -7.72 1.24
C ALA A 32 12.55 -8.06 0.74
N ALA A 33 12.33 -9.20 0.07
CA ALA A 33 11.03 -9.69 -0.38
C ALA A 33 10.08 -10.01 0.78
N GLY A 34 10.61 -10.36 1.96
CA GLY A 34 9.84 -10.53 3.19
C GLY A 34 9.50 -9.19 3.81
N LEU A 35 10.37 -8.18 3.85
CA LEU A 35 9.97 -6.80 4.19
C LEU A 35 9.04 -6.17 3.13
N ILE A 36 9.11 -6.62 1.89
CA ILE A 36 8.20 -6.25 0.79
C ILE A 36 6.86 -6.96 0.93
N ALA A 37 6.82 -8.25 1.25
CA ALA A 37 5.60 -9.00 1.52
C ALA A 37 4.97 -8.58 2.84
N ILE A 38 5.78 -8.25 3.84
CA ILE A 38 5.36 -7.76 5.15
C ILE A 38 4.92 -6.30 5.04
N GLY A 39 5.65 -5.44 4.33
CA GLY A 39 5.31 -4.04 4.13
C GLY A 39 4.16 -3.79 3.14
N ALA A 40 4.03 -4.62 2.10
CA ALA A 40 2.94 -4.53 1.13
C ALA A 40 1.64 -5.23 1.58
N SER A 41 1.71 -6.12 2.59
CA SER A 41 0.57 -6.95 3.01
C SER A 41 0.18 -6.84 4.48
N PHE A 42 0.90 -6.10 5.34
CA PHE A 42 0.56 -5.98 6.77
C PHE A 42 0.14 -4.55 7.16
N SER A 43 -1.09 -4.18 6.84
CA SER A 43 -1.88 -3.47 7.83
C SER A 43 -2.68 -4.52 8.60
N GLY A 44 -2.74 -4.45 9.93
CA GLY A 44 -3.45 -5.45 10.75
C GLY A 44 -4.94 -5.60 10.41
N VAL A 45 -5.47 -4.59 9.73
CA VAL A 45 -6.78 -4.54 9.08
C VAL A 45 -6.91 -5.62 8.02
N PHE A 46 -5.89 -5.77 7.18
CA PHE A 46 -5.82 -6.78 6.13
C PHE A 46 -5.93 -8.18 6.73
N PHE A 47 -5.18 -8.46 7.79
CA PHE A 47 -5.20 -9.74 8.49
C PHE A 47 -6.55 -10.05 9.15
N GLN A 48 -7.17 -9.09 9.83
CA GLN A 48 -8.44 -9.32 10.51
C GLN A 48 -9.61 -9.53 9.52
N SER A 49 -9.56 -8.89 8.35
CA SER A 49 -10.62 -8.97 7.33
C SER A 49 -10.45 -10.17 6.39
N LEU A 50 -9.21 -10.58 6.04
CA LEU A 50 -8.95 -11.80 5.25
C LEU A 50 -9.39 -13.08 5.97
N LEU A 51 -9.35 -13.09 7.31
CA LEU A 51 -9.76 -14.22 8.16
C LEU A 51 -11.26 -14.57 8.06
N LEU A 52 -12.10 -13.60 7.68
CA LEU A 52 -13.55 -13.70 7.83
C LEU A 52 -14.33 -13.74 6.51
N ASP A 53 -13.76 -13.28 5.38
CA ASP A 53 -14.54 -13.13 4.15
C ASP A 53 -13.84 -13.65 2.87
N SER A 54 -14.48 -14.64 2.23
CA SER A 54 -14.09 -15.21 0.94
C SER A 54 -14.01 -14.18 -0.20
N LYS A 55 -14.72 -13.05 -0.08
CA LYS A 55 -14.76 -11.99 -1.09
C LYS A 55 -13.43 -11.22 -1.15
N ILE A 56 -12.84 -10.92 0.00
CA ILE A 56 -11.54 -10.23 0.11
C ILE A 56 -10.44 -11.05 -0.54
N PHE A 57 -10.45 -12.36 -0.27
CA PHE A 57 -9.53 -13.29 -0.90
C PHE A 57 -9.65 -13.26 -2.43
N LYS A 58 -10.88 -13.35 -2.97
CA LYS A 58 -11.12 -13.25 -4.41
C LYS A 58 -10.58 -11.93 -4.96
N THR A 59 -10.87 -10.80 -4.32
CA THR A 59 -10.38 -9.49 -4.75
C THR A 59 -8.86 -9.47 -4.90
N LEU A 60 -8.12 -9.98 -3.91
CA LEU A 60 -6.66 -10.02 -3.94
C LEU A 60 -6.13 -10.97 -5.00
N PHE A 61 -6.68 -12.18 -5.07
CA PHE A 61 -6.28 -13.17 -6.07
C PHE A 61 -6.47 -12.64 -7.50
N TYR A 62 -7.65 -12.11 -7.81
CA TYR A 62 -7.93 -11.56 -9.14
C TYR A 62 -7.10 -10.30 -9.42
N SER A 63 -6.87 -9.44 -8.43
CA SER A 63 -6.00 -8.26 -8.60
C SER A 63 -4.56 -8.66 -8.93
N PHE A 64 -4.00 -9.67 -8.25
CA PHE A 64 -2.66 -10.16 -8.53
C PHE A 64 -2.57 -10.83 -9.91
N ALA A 65 -3.53 -11.72 -10.21
CA ALA A 65 -3.57 -12.41 -11.50
C ALA A 65 -3.71 -11.42 -12.67
N LEU A 66 -4.57 -10.41 -12.54
CA LEU A 66 -4.71 -9.35 -13.53
C LEU A 66 -3.46 -8.48 -13.62
N SER A 67 -2.76 -8.20 -12.52
CA SER A 67 -1.49 -7.45 -12.53
C SER A 67 -0.40 -8.20 -13.29
N LEU A 68 -0.29 -9.52 -13.10
CA LEU A 68 0.60 -10.38 -13.90
C LEU A 68 0.24 -10.30 -15.39
N LEU A 69 -1.06 -10.41 -15.72
CA LEU A 69 -1.54 -10.34 -17.10
C LEU A 69 -1.32 -8.96 -17.74
N PHE A 70 -1.42 -7.87 -16.98
CA PHE A 70 -1.17 -6.50 -17.42
C PHE A 70 0.32 -6.11 -17.45
N THR A 71 1.21 -6.94 -16.91
CA THR A 71 2.67 -6.68 -16.91
C THR A 71 3.24 -6.35 -18.29
N PRO A 72 3.00 -7.14 -19.36
CA PRO A 72 3.51 -6.81 -20.69
C PRO A 72 2.99 -5.45 -21.18
N ILE A 73 1.70 -5.17 -20.96
CA ILE A 73 1.07 -3.90 -21.35
C ILE A 73 1.78 -2.73 -20.65
N HIS A 74 1.95 -2.81 -19.33
CA HIS A 74 2.68 -1.81 -18.56
C HIS A 74 4.12 -1.63 -19.07
N PHE A 75 4.84 -2.73 -19.31
CA PHE A 75 6.24 -2.68 -19.71
C PHE A 75 6.44 -1.95 -21.06
N PHE A 76 5.52 -2.12 -22.00
CA PHE A 76 5.57 -1.44 -23.31
C PHE A 76 5.00 -0.02 -23.28
N LEU A 77 3.85 0.19 -22.63
CA LEU A 77 3.15 1.48 -22.66
C LEU A 77 3.71 2.50 -21.66
N ALA A 78 4.15 2.07 -20.48
CA ALA A 78 4.57 3.00 -19.44
C ALA A 78 5.75 3.90 -19.89
N PRO A 79 6.81 3.39 -20.55
CA PRO A 79 7.89 4.25 -21.05
C PRO A 79 7.38 5.29 -22.07
N LEU A 80 6.54 4.87 -23.03
CA LEU A 80 5.95 5.75 -24.03
C LEU A 80 5.08 6.84 -23.40
N MET A 81 4.29 6.47 -22.39
CA MET A 81 3.40 7.40 -21.71
C MET A 81 4.15 8.32 -20.75
N LYS A 82 5.30 7.92 -20.19
CA LYS A 82 6.09 8.76 -19.28
C LYS A 82 6.46 10.08 -19.94
N ASP A 83 7.04 10.02 -21.13
CA ASP A 83 7.52 11.22 -21.83
C ASP A 83 6.36 12.11 -22.28
N LEU A 84 5.21 11.52 -22.62
CA LEU A 84 4.01 12.26 -23.01
C LEU A 84 3.27 12.90 -21.83
N LEU A 85 3.16 12.20 -20.70
CA LEU A 85 2.33 12.62 -19.56
C LEU A 85 3.08 13.44 -18.51
N GLN A 86 4.41 13.30 -18.41
CA GLN A 86 5.22 14.00 -17.41
C GLN A 86 4.98 15.53 -17.38
N PRO A 87 4.94 16.27 -18.52
CA PRO A 87 4.69 17.72 -18.48
C PRO A 87 3.27 18.08 -18.02
N TYR A 88 2.30 17.18 -18.17
CA TYR A 88 0.90 17.42 -17.82
C TYR A 88 0.52 16.87 -16.45
N PHE A 89 1.48 16.33 -15.68
CA PHE A 89 1.18 15.69 -14.40
C PHE A 89 0.48 16.62 -13.41
N PHE A 90 0.97 17.86 -13.27
CA PHE A 90 0.38 18.83 -12.34
C PHE A 90 -1.07 19.16 -12.73
N ILE A 91 -1.36 19.24 -14.03
CA ILE A 91 -2.70 19.49 -14.58
C ILE A 91 -3.60 18.30 -14.26
N ALA A 92 -3.14 17.07 -14.52
CA ALA A 92 -3.90 15.87 -14.22
C ALA A 92 -4.23 15.78 -12.72
N LEU A 93 -3.27 16.05 -11.84
CA LEU A 93 -3.48 16.00 -10.40
C LEU A 93 -4.39 17.13 -9.91
N ALA A 94 -4.28 18.33 -10.46
CA ALA A 94 -5.19 19.44 -10.18
C ALA A 94 -6.63 19.13 -10.62
N ILE A 95 -6.81 18.52 -11.80
CA ILE A 95 -8.12 18.07 -12.30
C ILE A 95 -8.70 17.02 -11.36
N ILE A 96 -7.92 16.02 -10.92
CA ILE A 96 -8.42 14.99 -10.00
C ILE A 96 -8.86 15.61 -8.68
N VAL A 97 -8.06 16.53 -8.11
CA VAL A 97 -8.44 17.24 -6.89
C VAL A 97 -9.74 18.03 -7.10
N ALA A 98 -9.84 18.77 -8.20
CA ALA A 98 -11.06 19.50 -8.53
C ALA A 98 -12.28 18.57 -8.66
N LEU A 99 -12.14 17.43 -9.33
CA LEU A 99 -13.20 16.43 -9.46
C LEU A 99 -13.60 15.82 -8.11
N ILE A 100 -12.64 15.52 -7.24
CA ILE A 100 -12.92 15.01 -5.88
C ILE A 100 -13.66 16.08 -5.07
N LEU A 101 -13.24 17.34 -5.12
CA LEU A 101 -13.89 18.43 -4.39
C LEU A 101 -15.32 18.71 -4.92
N VAL A 102 -15.49 18.74 -6.24
CA VAL A 102 -16.79 18.99 -6.90
C VAL A 102 -17.77 17.84 -6.68
N SER A 103 -17.31 16.59 -6.77
CA SER A 103 -18.17 15.41 -6.58
C SER A 103 -18.72 15.31 -5.16
N ARG A 104 -17.96 15.74 -4.15
CA ARG A 104 -18.36 15.64 -2.74
C ARG A 104 -19.31 16.75 -2.28
N LYS A 105 -19.35 17.91 -2.97
CA LYS A 105 -20.22 19.07 -2.65
C LYS A 105 -20.28 19.44 -1.16
N SER A 106 -19.18 19.22 -0.43
CA SER A 106 -19.10 19.38 1.03
C SER A 106 -17.96 20.32 1.37
N PHE A 107 -18.29 21.49 1.94
CA PHE A 107 -17.28 22.42 2.44
C PHE A 107 -16.41 21.80 3.53
N SER A 108 -17.01 21.00 4.43
CA SER A 108 -16.29 20.27 5.47
C SER A 108 -15.28 19.28 4.89
N PHE A 109 -15.62 18.58 3.81
CA PHE A 109 -14.67 17.70 3.12
C PHE A 109 -13.47 18.49 2.57
N ALA A 110 -13.75 19.59 1.86
CA ALA A 110 -12.71 20.43 1.29
C ALA A 110 -11.77 20.99 2.36
N LEU A 111 -12.35 21.52 3.44
CA LEU A 111 -11.59 22.06 4.58
C LEU A 111 -10.70 20.98 5.20
N LEU A 112 -11.25 19.80 5.51
CA LEU A 112 -10.48 18.71 6.09
C LEU A 112 -9.39 18.18 5.15
N PHE A 113 -9.64 18.17 3.84
CA PHE A 113 -8.67 17.82 2.81
C PHE A 113 -7.52 18.84 2.72
N PHE A 114 -7.82 20.13 2.70
CA PHE A 114 -6.79 21.16 2.66
C PHE A 114 -6.00 21.21 3.97
N CYS A 115 -6.66 21.12 5.12
CA CYS A 115 -5.99 21.10 6.42
C CYS A 115 -5.08 19.86 6.59
N SER A 116 -5.54 18.67 6.17
CA SER A 116 -4.68 17.48 6.15
C SER A 116 -3.50 17.68 5.20
N GLY A 117 -3.71 18.35 4.06
CA GLY A 117 -2.69 18.76 3.11
C GLY A 117 -1.62 19.69 3.67
N VAL A 118 -2.03 20.75 4.36
CA VAL A 118 -1.12 21.69 5.03
C VAL A 118 -0.31 20.95 6.11
N PHE A 119 -0.97 20.11 6.91
CA PHE A 119 -0.26 19.29 7.89
C PHE A 119 0.76 18.36 7.23
N GLY A 120 0.38 17.69 6.14
CA GLY A 120 1.31 16.88 5.34
C GLY A 120 2.53 17.68 4.88
N LYS A 121 2.33 18.91 4.37
CA LYS A 121 3.40 19.79 3.90
C LYS A 121 4.39 20.10 5.02
N ILE A 122 3.88 20.48 6.19
CA ILE A 122 4.69 20.76 7.39
C ILE A 122 5.52 19.53 7.78
N VAL A 123 4.92 18.33 7.70
CA VAL A 123 5.59 17.08 8.06
C VAL A 123 6.66 16.70 7.02
N PHE A 124 6.41 16.89 5.72
CA PHE A 124 7.42 16.66 4.68
C PHE A 124 8.59 17.64 4.74
N ASP A 125 8.35 18.88 5.18
CA ASP A 125 9.39 19.90 5.36
C ASP A 125 10.14 19.75 6.72
N SER A 126 9.78 18.75 7.53
CA SER A 126 10.40 18.49 8.84
C SER A 126 11.66 17.62 8.76
N SER A 127 12.38 17.48 9.87
CA SER A 127 13.60 16.66 9.97
C SER A 127 13.35 15.15 10.12
N LEU A 128 12.15 14.66 9.81
CA LEU A 128 11.82 13.24 9.88
C LEU A 128 12.56 12.46 8.78
N LYS A 129 13.01 11.25 9.11
CA LYS A 129 13.66 10.38 8.12
C LYS A 129 12.63 9.79 7.16
N ASN A 130 11.47 9.41 7.69
CA ASN A 130 10.40 8.75 6.94
C ASN A 130 9.01 9.35 7.25
N PRO A 131 8.75 10.62 6.88
CA PRO A 131 7.49 11.32 7.20
C PRO A 131 6.24 10.55 6.74
N LEU A 132 6.35 9.80 5.63
CA LEU A 132 5.28 8.95 5.10
C LEU A 132 4.83 7.88 6.10
N ILE A 133 5.74 7.24 6.83
CA ILE A 133 5.38 6.14 7.76
C ILE A 133 4.51 6.68 8.90
N ALA A 134 4.90 7.82 9.48
CA ALA A 134 4.13 8.47 10.54
C ALA A 134 2.74 8.94 10.04
N LEU A 135 2.70 9.59 8.87
CA LEU A 135 1.46 10.07 8.25
C LEU A 135 0.52 8.92 7.90
N PHE A 136 1.00 7.88 7.20
CA PHE A 136 0.17 6.75 6.78
C PHE A 136 -0.39 5.97 7.98
N THR A 137 0.48 5.72 8.96
CA THR A 137 0.08 5.01 10.18
C THR A 137 -1.00 5.78 10.93
N GLY A 138 -0.81 7.08 11.12
CA GLY A 138 -1.76 7.92 11.86
C GLY A 138 -3.05 8.24 11.10
N PHE A 139 -2.98 8.54 9.80
CA PHE A 139 -4.17 8.92 9.03
C PHE A 139 -5.02 7.75 8.54
N PHE A 140 -4.43 6.58 8.31
CA PHE A 140 -5.11 5.48 7.63
C PHE A 140 -5.10 4.18 8.45
N ALA A 141 -3.94 3.75 8.97
CA ALA A 141 -3.83 2.43 9.59
C ALA A 141 -4.48 2.38 10.99
N LEU A 142 -4.08 3.27 11.90
CA LEU A 142 -4.58 3.30 13.27
C LEU A 142 -6.07 3.66 13.38
N PRO A 143 -6.61 4.64 12.63
CA PRO A 143 -8.04 4.94 12.67
C PRO A 143 -8.88 3.72 12.25
N PHE A 144 -8.45 3.00 11.22
CA PHE A 144 -9.15 1.80 10.78
C PHE A 144 -9.11 0.70 11.85
N LEU A 145 -7.95 0.46 12.46
CA LEU A 145 -7.77 -0.55 13.51
C LEU A 145 -8.56 -0.21 14.78
N LEU A 146 -8.47 1.04 15.24
CA LEU A 146 -8.96 1.44 16.57
C LEU A 146 -10.43 1.84 16.56
N MET A 147 -10.91 2.45 15.46
CA MET A 147 -12.29 2.93 15.40
C MET A 147 -13.27 1.85 14.96
N ASN A 148 -12.80 0.61 14.70
CA ASN A 148 -13.60 -0.52 14.25
C ASN A 148 -14.65 -0.07 13.23
N GLN A 149 -14.22 0.63 12.18
CA GLN A 149 -15.15 1.10 11.15
C GLN A 149 -15.88 -0.10 10.59
N LYS A 150 -17.13 -0.27 11.05
CA LYS A 150 -18.02 -1.31 10.58
C LYS A 150 -18.49 -0.87 9.20
N GLU A 151 -18.30 -1.77 8.25
CA GLU A 151 -19.12 -1.89 7.05
C GLU A 151 -18.94 -0.77 6.02
N GLU A 152 -17.85 -0.87 5.24
CA GLU A 152 -18.12 -0.89 3.80
C GLU A 152 -18.45 -2.34 3.43
N PRO A 153 -19.49 -2.58 2.60
CA PRO A 153 -19.74 -3.92 2.09
C PRO A 153 -18.47 -4.39 1.39
N THR A 154 -17.95 -5.53 1.85
CA THR A 154 -16.85 -6.29 1.24
C THR A 154 -17.30 -6.92 -0.06
N ASP A 155 -18.16 -6.24 -0.83
CA ASP A 155 -18.71 -6.81 -2.04
C ASP A 155 -17.61 -6.95 -3.07
N PHE A 156 -17.47 -8.19 -3.53
CA PHE A 156 -16.61 -8.53 -4.63
C PHE A 156 -17.13 -7.81 -5.87
N ASP A 157 -16.36 -6.84 -6.34
CA ASP A 157 -16.72 -5.99 -7.46
C ASP A 157 -15.60 -6.04 -8.50
N PHE A 158 -15.81 -6.88 -9.52
CA PHE A 158 -14.82 -7.13 -10.56
C PHE A 158 -14.49 -5.89 -11.41
N PRO A 159 -15.45 -5.04 -11.80
CA PRO A 159 -15.17 -3.72 -12.38
C PRO A 159 -14.20 -2.86 -11.55
N SER A 160 -14.41 -2.78 -10.24
CA SER A 160 -13.51 -2.04 -9.33
C SER A 160 -12.10 -2.63 -9.29
N ILE A 161 -11.98 -3.96 -9.38
CA ILE A 161 -10.69 -4.65 -9.46
C ILE A 161 -9.96 -4.29 -10.76
N ILE A 162 -10.64 -4.34 -11.90
CA ILE A 162 -10.03 -3.97 -13.18
C ILE A 162 -9.57 -2.51 -13.14
N ALA A 163 -10.43 -1.59 -12.68
CA ALA A 163 -10.07 -0.18 -12.54
C ALA A 163 -8.87 0.02 -11.60
N GLY A 164 -8.83 -0.73 -10.50
CA GLY A 164 -7.71 -0.80 -9.56
C GLY A 164 -6.40 -1.18 -10.23
N VAL A 165 -6.39 -2.30 -10.96
CA VAL A 165 -5.21 -2.80 -11.68
C VAL A 165 -4.76 -1.81 -12.76
N VAL A 166 -5.69 -1.29 -13.56
CA VAL A 166 -5.39 -0.35 -14.65
C VAL A 166 -4.77 0.93 -14.09
N LEU A 167 -5.41 1.58 -13.12
CA LEU A 167 -4.87 2.81 -12.54
C LEU A 167 -3.56 2.56 -11.78
N ALA A 168 -3.45 1.43 -11.08
CA ALA A 168 -2.21 1.03 -10.43
C ALA A 168 -1.07 0.80 -11.43
N SER A 169 -1.35 0.29 -12.63
CA SER A 169 -0.34 0.09 -13.66
C SER A 169 0.24 1.40 -14.17
N PHE A 170 -0.53 2.49 -14.20
CA PHE A 170 -0.03 3.80 -14.60
C PHE A 170 0.42 4.66 -13.41
N SER A 171 0.13 4.24 -12.18
CA SER A 171 0.55 4.96 -10.98
C SER A 171 2.05 5.21 -10.86
N PRO A 172 2.97 4.33 -11.34
CA PRO A 172 4.40 4.62 -11.29
C PRO A 172 4.83 5.80 -12.17
N LEU A 173 4.00 6.21 -13.15
CA LEU A 173 4.26 7.40 -13.98
C LEU A 173 4.15 8.70 -13.18
N PHE A 174 3.34 8.67 -12.12
CA PHE A 174 2.95 9.86 -11.39
C PHE A 174 3.47 9.81 -9.94
N PRO A 175 4.17 10.84 -9.45
CA PRO A 175 4.54 10.86 -8.05
C PRO A 175 3.28 10.97 -7.17
N ALA A 176 3.34 10.37 -5.98
CA ALA A 176 2.29 10.44 -4.95
C ALA A 176 0.90 9.87 -5.30
N MET A 177 0.79 9.01 -6.32
CA MET A 177 -0.39 8.17 -6.54
C MET A 177 -0.43 7.05 -5.50
N THR A 178 -0.98 7.31 -4.32
CA THR A 178 -1.07 6.32 -3.24
C THR A 178 -2.25 5.37 -3.46
N PRO A 179 -2.24 4.14 -2.90
CA PRO A 179 -3.37 3.21 -3.05
C PRO A 179 -4.71 3.81 -2.63
N SER A 180 -4.73 4.60 -1.55
CA SER A 180 -5.93 5.30 -1.07
C SER A 180 -6.39 6.38 -2.04
N PHE A 181 -5.46 7.08 -2.69
CA PHE A 181 -5.80 8.03 -3.74
C PHE A 181 -6.40 7.34 -4.96
N LEU A 182 -5.77 6.27 -5.45
CA LEU A 182 -6.31 5.45 -6.55
C LEU A 182 -7.71 4.91 -6.20
N ALA A 183 -7.89 4.37 -5.00
CA ALA A 183 -9.19 3.91 -4.51
C ALA A 183 -10.24 5.02 -4.51
N SER A 184 -9.86 6.23 -4.12
CA SER A 184 -10.77 7.38 -4.11
C SER A 184 -11.20 7.80 -5.52
N ILE A 185 -10.31 7.71 -6.52
CA ILE A 185 -10.64 7.96 -7.93
C ILE A 185 -11.61 6.89 -8.41
N ILE A 186 -11.31 5.61 -8.15
CA ILE A 186 -12.14 4.49 -8.59
C ILE A 186 -13.53 4.59 -7.98
N ALA A 187 -13.63 4.92 -6.69
CA ALA A 187 -14.90 5.13 -6.00
C ALA A 187 -15.72 6.33 -6.50
N LEU A 188 -15.19 7.20 -7.37
CA LEU A 188 -16.00 8.19 -8.09
C LEU A 188 -16.82 7.54 -9.23
N PHE A 189 -16.35 6.41 -9.75
CA PHE A 189 -16.91 5.72 -10.92
C PHE A 189 -17.50 4.35 -10.59
N SER A 190 -17.07 3.72 -9.51
CA SER A 190 -17.53 2.40 -9.06
C SER A 190 -18.05 2.44 -7.61
N GLY A 191 -18.85 1.43 -7.24
CA GLY A 191 -19.61 1.43 -5.98
C GLY A 191 -18.84 0.97 -4.74
N SER A 192 -17.70 0.27 -4.88
CA SER A 192 -17.01 -0.35 -3.74
C SER A 192 -15.60 0.24 -3.51
N PHE A 193 -15.49 1.16 -2.55
CA PHE A 193 -14.21 1.76 -2.19
C PHE A 193 -13.25 0.71 -1.61
N PHE A 194 -13.74 -0.21 -0.78
CA PHE A 194 -12.94 -1.29 -0.20
C PHE A 194 -12.28 -2.22 -1.24
N SER A 195 -13.05 -2.76 -2.21
CA SER A 195 -12.51 -3.62 -3.28
C SER A 195 -11.48 -2.87 -4.12
N SER A 196 -11.78 -1.60 -4.43
CA SER A 196 -10.89 -0.69 -5.15
C SER A 196 -9.58 -0.43 -4.41
N ALA A 197 -9.65 -0.21 -3.09
CA ALA A 197 -8.49 0.03 -2.24
C ALA A 197 -7.58 -1.19 -2.13
N LEU A 198 -8.14 -2.38 -1.94
CA LEU A 198 -7.38 -3.62 -1.92
C LEU A 198 -6.72 -3.91 -3.26
N SER A 199 -7.47 -3.73 -4.35
CA SER A 199 -6.96 -3.94 -5.69
C SER A 199 -5.83 -2.95 -6.02
N ALA A 200 -6.05 -1.66 -5.75
CA ALA A 200 -5.05 -0.62 -5.97
C ALA A 200 -3.80 -0.84 -5.12
N LEU A 201 -3.94 -1.27 -3.85
CA LEU A 201 -2.81 -1.55 -2.96
C LEU A 201 -1.90 -2.64 -3.52
N LEU A 202 -2.47 -3.81 -3.82
CA LEU A 202 -1.71 -4.96 -4.28
C LEU A 202 -1.08 -4.69 -5.65
N SER A 203 -1.89 -4.18 -6.58
CA SER A 203 -1.46 -3.93 -7.96
C SER A 203 -0.40 -2.83 -8.02
N LYS A 204 -0.53 -1.76 -7.22
CA LYS A 204 0.46 -0.67 -7.19
C LYS A 204 1.81 -1.18 -6.71
N ASN A 205 1.83 -1.92 -5.60
CA ASN A 205 3.08 -2.44 -5.06
C ASN A 205 3.78 -3.36 -6.06
N TYR A 206 3.02 -4.16 -6.81
CA TYR A 206 3.54 -4.96 -7.90
C TYR A 206 4.08 -4.10 -9.06
N PHE A 207 3.31 -3.13 -9.58
CA PHE A 207 3.76 -2.30 -10.70
C PHE A 207 4.91 -1.35 -10.35
N ASP A 208 5.02 -0.89 -9.10
CA ASP A 208 6.18 -0.14 -8.65
C ASP A 208 7.47 -0.99 -8.70
N LEU A 209 7.39 -2.30 -8.44
CA LEU A 209 8.52 -3.21 -8.62
C LEU A 209 8.92 -3.34 -10.09
N ILE A 210 7.93 -3.47 -10.98
CA ILE A 210 8.16 -3.56 -12.42
C ILE A 210 8.72 -2.24 -12.99
N ALA A 211 8.29 -1.10 -12.43
CA ALA A 211 8.73 0.23 -12.82
C ALA A 211 10.23 0.49 -12.63
N VAL A 212 10.91 -0.28 -11.76
CA VAL A 212 12.37 -0.27 -11.65
C VAL A 212 13.02 -0.62 -12.98
N TYR A 213 12.46 -1.59 -13.70
CA TYR A 213 13.01 -2.08 -14.97
C TYR A 213 12.50 -1.30 -16.17
N SER A 214 11.23 -0.89 -16.19
CA SER A 214 10.64 -0.19 -17.34
C SER A 214 10.92 1.32 -17.33
N LEU A 215 10.95 1.95 -16.15
CA LEU A 215 11.03 3.41 -16.01
C LEU A 215 12.32 3.90 -15.33
N ASN A 216 13.16 2.99 -14.85
CA ASN A 216 14.28 3.26 -13.94
C ASN A 216 13.85 4.12 -12.74
N ALA A 217 12.65 3.86 -12.21
CA ALA A 217 12.02 4.66 -11.15
C ALA A 217 11.87 3.85 -9.87
N THR A 218 12.42 4.38 -8.77
CA THR A 218 12.31 3.78 -7.43
C THR A 218 11.39 4.62 -6.55
N ARG A 219 10.08 4.46 -6.74
CA ARG A 219 9.05 5.30 -6.08
C ARG A 219 8.37 4.63 -4.88
N SER A 220 8.76 3.41 -4.55
CA SER A 220 8.25 2.67 -3.40
C SER A 220 9.38 1.93 -2.69
N MET A 221 9.19 1.62 -1.41
CA MET A 221 10.17 0.85 -0.64
C MET A 221 10.50 -0.50 -1.30
N PRO A 222 9.53 -1.27 -1.84
CA PRO A 222 9.84 -2.45 -2.63
C PRO A 222 10.72 -2.19 -3.85
N ALA A 223 10.48 -1.11 -4.58
CA ALA A 223 11.26 -0.73 -5.75
C ALA A 223 12.72 -0.40 -5.37
N VAL A 224 12.94 0.29 -4.24
CA VAL A 224 14.29 0.63 -3.73
C VAL A 224 15.07 -0.63 -3.35
N LEU A 225 14.41 -1.60 -2.72
CA LEU A 225 15.05 -2.85 -2.34
C LEU A 225 15.47 -3.66 -3.58
N VAL A 226 14.58 -3.76 -4.57
CA VAL A 226 14.91 -4.45 -5.84
C VAL A 226 16.06 -3.77 -6.57
N SER A 227 16.05 -2.44 -6.68
CA SER A 227 17.13 -1.72 -7.36
C SER A 227 18.49 -1.91 -6.68
N SER A 228 18.53 -2.03 -5.35
CA SER A 228 19.77 -2.29 -4.59
C SER A 228 20.30 -3.72 -4.72
N SER A 229 19.46 -4.67 -5.14
CA SER A 229 19.75 -6.10 -5.12
C SER A 229 20.17 -6.70 -6.47
N ASN A 230 20.23 -5.89 -7.54
CA ASN A 230 20.59 -6.30 -8.90
C ASN A 230 19.78 -7.51 -9.43
N LEU A 231 18.56 -7.72 -8.94
CA LEU A 231 17.69 -8.78 -9.45
C LEU A 231 17.29 -8.50 -10.89
N THR A 232 17.14 -9.55 -11.70
CA THR A 232 16.57 -9.45 -13.05
C THR A 232 15.04 -9.37 -12.98
N LEU A 233 14.39 -8.88 -14.05
CA LEU A 233 12.93 -8.79 -14.14
C LEU A 233 12.23 -10.13 -13.84
N MET A 234 12.73 -11.22 -14.41
CA MET A 234 12.17 -12.57 -14.18
C MET A 234 12.31 -13.03 -12.74
N GLN A 235 13.41 -12.69 -12.07
CA GLN A 235 13.60 -12.97 -10.64
C GLN A 235 12.65 -12.15 -9.76
N THR A 236 12.39 -10.90 -10.12
CA THR A 236 11.45 -10.05 -9.37
C THR A 236 10.01 -10.53 -9.52
N ILE A 237 9.61 -10.97 -10.72
CA ILE A 237 8.28 -11.56 -10.95
C ILE A 237 8.14 -12.87 -10.18
N SER A 238 9.13 -13.77 -10.25
CA SER A 238 9.07 -15.05 -9.55
C SER A 238 9.09 -14.88 -8.03
N ALA A 239 9.87 -13.94 -7.49
CA ALA A 239 9.87 -13.58 -6.08
C ALA A 239 8.52 -13.02 -5.63
N SER A 240 7.87 -12.20 -6.47
CA SER A 240 6.53 -11.66 -6.18
C SER A 240 5.47 -12.77 -6.12
N ILE A 241 5.51 -13.73 -7.06
CA ILE A 241 4.62 -14.89 -7.07
C ILE A 241 4.87 -15.77 -5.83
N ALA A 242 6.14 -16.04 -5.51
CA ALA A 242 6.51 -16.84 -4.35
C ALA A 242 6.09 -16.16 -3.04
N ALA A 243 6.29 -14.85 -2.93
CA ALA A 243 5.87 -14.06 -1.77
C ALA A 243 4.34 -14.09 -1.59
N PHE A 244 3.59 -13.92 -2.67
CA PHE A 244 2.12 -14.02 -2.65
C PHE A 244 1.67 -15.43 -2.22
N GLY A 245 2.29 -16.48 -2.77
CA GLY A 245 1.99 -17.87 -2.42
C GLY A 245 2.36 -18.24 -0.99
N LEU A 246 3.51 -17.78 -0.48
CA LEU A 246 3.91 -18.00 0.91
C LEU A 246 3.03 -17.23 1.88
N GLY A 247 2.69 -15.98 1.56
CA GLY A 247 1.72 -15.20 2.33
C GLY A 247 0.38 -15.93 2.44
N PHE A 248 -0.06 -16.57 1.35
CA PHE A 248 -1.25 -17.41 1.34
C PHE A 248 -1.13 -18.66 2.23
N LEU A 249 -0.02 -19.39 2.16
CA LEU A 249 0.20 -20.59 2.98
C LEU A 249 0.27 -20.27 4.48
N PHE A 250 1.03 -19.23 4.85
CA PHE A 250 1.09 -18.74 6.23
C PHE A 250 -0.29 -18.30 6.71
N PHE A 251 -1.06 -17.62 5.86
CA PHE A 251 -2.43 -17.21 6.17
C PHE A 251 -3.36 -18.39 6.43
N TYR A 252 -3.35 -19.41 5.57
CA TYR A 252 -4.21 -20.58 5.73
C TYR A 252 -3.94 -21.30 7.06
N GLN A 253 -2.68 -21.39 7.48
CA GLN A 253 -2.28 -22.02 8.74
C GLN A 253 -2.64 -21.19 9.98
N LEU A 254 -2.60 -19.86 9.89
CA LEU A 254 -2.87 -18.97 11.02
C LEU A 254 -4.38 -18.71 11.25
N LYS A 255 -5.25 -19.14 10.33
CA LYS A 255 -6.69 -18.88 10.39
C LYS A 255 -7.35 -19.37 11.68
N ASP A 256 -6.90 -20.51 12.17
CA ASP A 256 -7.51 -21.17 13.34
C ASP A 256 -6.91 -20.72 14.67
N VAL A 257 -5.76 -20.02 14.65
CA VAL A 257 -4.98 -19.67 15.85
C VAL A 257 -5.30 -18.27 16.38
N ILE A 258 -5.80 -17.36 15.53
CA ILE A 258 -5.93 -15.94 15.88
C ILE A 258 -7.38 -15.59 16.27
N ARG A 259 -7.72 -15.79 17.54
CA ARG A 259 -8.90 -15.19 18.22
C ARG A 259 -8.53 -14.09 19.23
N PHE A 260 -7.30 -13.57 19.16
CA PHE A 260 -6.82 -12.52 20.06
C PHE A 260 -7.28 -11.13 19.60
N ASN A 261 -7.19 -10.13 20.48
CA ASN A 261 -7.47 -8.72 20.18
C ASN A 261 -6.38 -8.12 19.26
N PHE A 262 -6.34 -8.63 18.03
CA PHE A 262 -5.29 -8.44 17.03
C PHE A 262 -5.11 -6.98 16.65
N SER A 263 -6.20 -6.20 16.67
CA SER A 263 -6.16 -4.76 16.38
C SER A 263 -5.21 -3.99 17.31
N LEU A 264 -5.25 -4.26 18.61
CA LEU A 264 -4.39 -3.58 19.59
C LEU A 264 -2.93 -3.97 19.39
N VAL A 265 -2.66 -5.27 19.20
CA VAL A 265 -1.30 -5.77 18.96
C VAL A 265 -0.70 -5.14 17.71
N VAL A 266 -1.45 -5.06 16.61
CA VAL A 266 -0.95 -4.42 15.39
C VAL A 266 -0.83 -2.91 15.54
N SER A 267 -1.73 -2.26 16.28
CA SER A 267 -1.60 -0.83 16.57
C SER A 267 -0.31 -0.53 17.35
N LEU A 268 0.03 -1.35 18.36
CA LEU A 268 1.29 -1.24 19.09
C LEU A 268 2.50 -1.51 18.19
N PHE A 269 2.42 -2.53 17.33
CA PHE A 269 3.48 -2.84 16.38
C PHE A 269 3.72 -1.66 15.41
N LEU A 270 2.67 -1.07 14.86
CA LEU A 270 2.78 0.08 13.97
C LEU A 270 3.35 1.32 14.69
N ALA A 271 2.94 1.57 15.93
CA ALA A 271 3.52 2.64 16.74
C ALA A 271 5.02 2.39 17.02
N ALA A 272 5.40 1.15 17.36
CA ALA A 272 6.80 0.77 17.55
C ALA A 272 7.62 0.94 16.25
N LEU A 273 7.02 0.64 15.10
CA LEU A 273 7.64 0.83 13.79
C LEU A 273 7.87 2.32 13.49
N VAL A 274 6.88 3.19 13.75
CA VAL A 274 7.04 4.64 13.64
C VAL A 274 8.17 5.14 14.56
N PHE A 275 8.21 4.66 15.80
CA PHE A 275 9.28 5.01 16.75
C PHE A 275 10.66 4.54 16.27
N TYR A 276 10.75 3.35 15.68
CA TYR A 276 12.01 2.81 15.17
C TYR A 276 12.60 3.68 14.05
N TYR A 277 11.77 4.17 13.11
CA TYR A 277 12.25 4.98 11.99
C TYR A 277 12.47 6.45 12.33
N ASP A 278 11.59 7.04 13.15
CA ASP A 278 11.49 8.49 13.33
C ASP A 278 11.53 8.94 14.80
N GLY A 279 11.70 8.01 15.75
CA GLY A 279 11.77 8.28 17.18
C GLY A 279 10.50 8.89 17.76
N PHE A 280 10.67 9.69 18.82
CA PHE A 280 9.56 10.37 19.49
C PHE A 280 8.83 11.38 18.60
N TYR A 281 9.56 12.07 17.71
CA TYR A 281 8.95 13.03 16.78
C TYR A 281 7.96 12.33 15.83
N GLY A 282 8.32 11.15 15.32
CA GLY A 282 7.42 10.33 14.51
C GLY A 282 6.14 9.95 15.25
N LEU A 283 6.23 9.58 16.54
CA LEU A 283 5.07 9.27 17.37
C LEU A 283 4.14 10.48 17.56
N ILE A 284 4.69 11.68 17.74
CA ILE A 284 3.90 12.92 17.86
C ILE A 284 3.15 13.19 16.56
N VAL A 285 3.82 13.06 15.41
CA VAL A 285 3.19 13.22 14.09
C VAL A 285 2.12 12.16 13.86
N CYS A 286 2.38 10.92 14.25
CA CYS A 286 1.42 9.82 14.14
C CYS A 286 0.18 10.05 15.02
N GLY A 287 0.37 10.48 16.27
CA GLY A 287 -0.73 10.79 17.19
C GLY A 287 -1.56 11.99 16.77
N THR A 288 -0.93 13.03 16.21
CA THR A 288 -1.64 14.20 15.66
C THR A 288 -2.41 13.82 14.38
N ALA A 289 -1.82 13.03 13.49
CA ALA A 289 -2.52 12.47 12.33
C ALA A 289 -3.72 11.60 12.74
N LEU A 290 -3.58 10.74 13.75
CA LEU A 290 -4.67 9.93 14.31
C LEU A 290 -5.79 10.80 14.89
N SER A 291 -5.43 11.88 15.58
CA SER A 291 -6.41 12.84 16.11
C SER A 291 -7.18 13.52 14.97
N TRP A 292 -6.48 13.91 13.90
CA TRP A 292 -7.13 14.52 12.73
C TRP A 292 -8.00 13.54 11.95
N ALA A 293 -7.56 12.29 11.80
CA ALA A 293 -8.38 11.23 11.23
C ALA A 293 -9.66 10.99 12.06
N SER A 294 -9.57 11.07 13.39
CA SER A 294 -10.73 11.03 14.27
C SER A 294 -11.72 12.16 13.95
N VAL A 295 -11.23 13.39 13.77
CA VAL A 295 -12.07 14.54 13.37
C VAL A 295 -12.76 14.29 12.03
N ILE A 296 -12.06 13.72 11.04
CA ILE A 296 -12.64 13.37 9.74
C ILE A 296 -13.80 12.38 9.91
N VAL A 297 -13.59 11.32 10.68
CA VAL A 297 -14.59 10.28 10.95
C VAL A 297 -15.79 10.85 11.71
N PHE A 298 -15.56 11.61 12.78
CA PHE A 298 -16.64 12.24 13.56
C PHE A 298 -17.42 13.30 12.77
N SER A 299 -16.78 13.95 11.79
CA SER A 299 -17.43 14.88 10.87
C SER A 299 -18.26 14.18 9.78
N LYS A 300 -18.41 12.86 9.85
CA LYS A 300 -19.08 12.00 8.86
C LYS A 300 -18.53 12.19 7.44
N GLN A 301 -17.26 12.57 7.33
CA GLN A 301 -16.58 12.66 6.05
C GLN A 301 -15.84 11.36 5.76
N PRO A 302 -15.70 10.95 4.49
CA PRO A 302 -14.92 9.78 4.15
C PRO A 302 -13.44 10.00 4.48
N LEU A 303 -12.75 8.93 4.89
CA LEU A 303 -11.33 8.96 5.25
C LEU A 303 -10.43 9.40 4.07
N SER A 304 -10.95 9.38 2.84
CA SER A 304 -10.29 9.96 1.67
C SER A 304 -9.99 11.46 1.82
N ALA A 305 -10.67 12.20 2.71
CA ALA A 305 -10.27 13.57 3.05
C ALA A 305 -8.85 13.63 3.65
N ALA A 306 -8.37 12.57 4.30
CA ALA A 306 -7.02 12.51 4.83
C ALA A 306 -5.96 12.43 3.71
N SER A 307 -6.32 12.00 2.50
CA SER A 307 -5.38 11.91 1.36
C SER A 307 -4.81 13.26 0.94
N GLY A 308 -5.43 14.37 1.36
CA GLY A 308 -4.87 15.72 1.20
C GLY A 308 -3.44 15.82 1.70
N CYS A 309 -3.08 15.13 2.79
CA CYS A 309 -1.73 15.11 3.38
C CYS A 309 -0.64 14.59 2.44
N LEU A 310 -1.01 13.94 1.34
CA LEU A 310 -0.09 13.43 0.32
C LEU A 310 -0.20 14.24 -0.97
N ILE A 311 -1.42 14.59 -1.36
CA ILE A 311 -1.73 15.23 -2.65
C ILE A 311 -1.29 16.69 -2.63
N VAL A 312 -1.63 17.44 -1.58
CA VAL A 312 -1.33 18.87 -1.50
C VAL A 312 0.19 19.10 -1.47
N PRO A 313 1.00 18.41 -0.64
CA PRO A 313 2.45 18.58 -0.68
C PRO A 313 3.05 18.23 -2.04
N SER A 314 2.48 17.24 -2.74
CA SER A 314 2.93 16.84 -4.06
C SER A 314 2.60 17.87 -5.14
N LEU A 315 1.47 18.58 -5.02
CA LEU A 315 1.17 19.76 -5.86
C LEU A 315 2.21 20.84 -5.64
N PHE A 316 2.54 21.15 -4.38
CA PHE A 316 3.57 22.13 -4.09
C PHE A 316 4.92 21.71 -4.65
N PHE A 317 5.33 20.45 -4.48
CA PHE A 317 6.60 19.96 -5.01
C PHE A 317 6.64 19.94 -6.55
N ALA A 318 5.49 19.77 -7.23
CA ALA A 318 5.44 19.77 -8.69
C ALA A 318 5.46 21.19 -9.29
N LEU A 319 5.20 22.23 -8.50
CA LEU A 319 5.15 23.63 -8.94
C LEU A 319 6.48 24.39 -8.77
N PHE A 320 7.45 23.81 -8.06
CA PHE A 320 8.78 24.39 -7.77
C PHE A 320 9.89 23.46 -8.26
#